data_AF-A0A2P2I8A9-F1
#
_entry.id   AF-A0A2P2I8A9-F1
#
_cell.length_a   1.000
_cell.length_b   1.000
_cell.length_c   1.000
_cell.angle_alpha   90.00
_cell.angle_beta   90.00
_cell.angle_gamma   90.00
#
_symmetry.space_group_name_H-M   'P 1'
#
loop_
_entity.id
_entity.type
_entity.pdbx_description
1 polymer ?
#
loop_
_entity_poly.entity_id
_entity_poly.type
_entity_poly.pdbx_seq_one_letter_code
_entity_poly.pdbx_strand_id
1 'polypeptide(L)'
;MDHVMFLAQERIEALQLRLDTASVHLSNRMAGLRDGTASALHVLADALRKTLHSVQSGNSSLRLSESLDRLKENLQELRPSVLYDRCFIFILHEVTRTHVYLCCVCFVGGGLVGAMMGSRVRNSVAAPQKMRAIVVNSYNGLEGISVVEDVCAPRLSSREQILVQVKAAAIDSLDLCVARGYGRASRRHLNRYNPNCAGEFPVVLGRDCAGVVVAVGADVDDFAPGDEVWLSVPLHHQGTLCEYIVVKSELVALKPPEITMEAAAALPFALMQAWGAMVQQAGIDGEDAAKGKRFLIHSGVSSVGVVLVQLASLWGGHVTTTLSSSHHAQLAQMLGAHDIITCDTAVLAKELSMRDKFDVILNPGGAALHEESLKHVLPDGVVVSTALPELPADTYGVVIGGIYSLLLRLRFLVTKSR
;
A
#
# COMPACT_ATOMS: atom_id res chain seq x y z
N MET A 1 -11.48 -61.44 3.36
CA MET A 1 -11.65 -59.99 3.60
C MET A 1 -12.61 -59.74 4.76
N ASP A 2 -13.73 -60.48 4.83
CA ASP A 2 -14.76 -60.30 5.86
C ASP A 2 -14.29 -60.55 7.29
N HIS A 3 -13.41 -61.54 7.52
CA HIS A 3 -12.85 -61.81 8.85
C HIS A 3 -11.95 -60.67 9.38
N VAL A 4 -11.29 -59.94 8.48
CA VAL A 4 -10.44 -58.80 8.84
C VAL A 4 -11.29 -57.56 9.10
N MET A 5 -12.34 -57.34 8.30
CA MET A 5 -13.31 -56.27 8.52
C MET A 5 -14.11 -56.47 9.81
N PHE A 6 -14.50 -57.71 10.12
CA PHE A 6 -15.16 -58.06 11.38
C PHE A 6 -14.28 -57.77 12.59
N LEU A 7 -13.00 -58.20 12.56
CA LEU A 7 -12.04 -57.91 13.63
C LEU A 7 -11.71 -56.42 13.76
N ALA A 8 -11.71 -55.67 12.65
CA ALA A 8 -11.51 -54.22 12.66
C ALA A 8 -12.71 -53.49 13.28
N GLN A 9 -13.93 -53.91 12.93
CA GLN A 9 -15.16 -53.33 13.44
C GLN A 9 -15.35 -53.63 14.93
N GLU A 10 -15.08 -54.86 15.36
CA GLU A 10 -15.08 -55.24 16.78
C GLU A 10 -14.05 -54.43 17.59
N ARG A 11 -12.87 -54.16 17.01
CA ARG A 11 -11.86 -53.30 17.65
C ARG A 11 -12.27 -51.82 17.71
N ILE A 12 -12.97 -51.32 16.68
CA ILE A 12 -13.47 -49.94 16.65
C ILE A 12 -14.60 -49.77 17.67
N GLU A 13 -15.54 -50.71 17.74
CA GLU A 13 -16.64 -50.68 18.72
C GLU A 13 -16.09 -50.81 20.15
N ALA A 14 -15.11 -51.68 20.39
CA ALA A 14 -14.43 -51.78 21.69
C ALA A 14 -13.66 -50.50 22.05
N LEU A 15 -13.09 -49.79 21.06
CA LEU A 15 -12.42 -48.51 21.26
C LEU A 15 -13.42 -47.39 21.57
N GLN A 16 -14.54 -47.33 20.86
CA GLN A 16 -15.62 -46.35 21.10
C GLN A 16 -16.22 -46.53 22.48
N LEU A 17 -16.53 -47.77 22.88
CA LEU A 17 -17.05 -48.06 24.21
C LEU A 17 -16.06 -47.64 25.31
N ARG A 18 -14.75 -47.86 25.12
CA ARG A 18 -13.71 -47.40 26.05
C ARG A 18 -13.58 -45.88 26.08
N LEU A 19 -13.73 -45.20 24.94
CA LEU A 19 -13.68 -43.75 24.84
C LEU A 19 -14.87 -43.10 25.57
N ASP A 20 -16.06 -43.66 25.40
CA ASP A 20 -17.28 -43.16 26.04
C ASP A 20 -17.23 -43.37 27.56
N THR A 21 -16.79 -44.56 28.00
CA THR A 21 -16.63 -44.86 29.43
C THR A 21 -15.57 -43.93 30.06
N ALA A 22 -14.46 -43.66 29.35
CA ALA A 22 -13.44 -42.74 29.80
C ALA A 22 -13.93 -41.29 29.84
N SER A 23 -14.71 -40.84 28.85
CA SER A 23 -15.25 -39.48 28.82
C SER A 23 -16.25 -39.21 29.94
N VAL A 24 -17.10 -40.20 30.25
CA VAL A 24 -18.05 -40.12 31.37
C VAL A 24 -17.31 -40.10 32.71
N HIS A 25 -16.26 -40.91 32.87
CA HIS A 25 -15.44 -40.92 34.08
C HIS A 25 -14.70 -39.59 34.27
N LEU A 26 -14.14 -39.04 33.19
CA LEU A 26 -13.47 -37.74 33.16
C LEU A 26 -14.43 -36.60 33.49
N SER A 27 -15.63 -36.59 32.88
CA SER A 27 -16.67 -35.60 33.13
C SER A 27 -17.12 -35.60 34.59
N ASN A 28 -17.38 -36.79 35.16
CA ASN A 28 -17.78 -36.93 36.56
C ASN A 28 -16.67 -36.47 37.53
N ARG A 29 -15.40 -36.71 37.22
CA ARG A 29 -14.27 -36.24 38.05
C ARG A 29 -13.98 -34.75 37.87
N MET A 30 -14.16 -34.19 36.68
CA MET A 30 -14.09 -32.74 36.45
C MET A 30 -15.24 -32.00 37.14
N ALA A 31 -16.44 -32.58 37.16
CA ALA A 31 -17.56 -32.07 37.95
C ALA A 31 -17.21 -32.10 39.45
N GLY A 32 -16.61 -33.20 39.96
CA GLY A 32 -16.12 -33.27 41.34
C GLY A 32 -15.04 -32.24 41.68
N LEU A 33 -14.14 -31.94 40.75
CA LEU A 33 -13.14 -30.87 40.88
C LEU A 33 -13.80 -29.48 40.88
N ARG A 34 -14.74 -29.23 39.96
CA ARG A 34 -15.50 -27.98 39.89
C ARG A 34 -16.29 -27.76 41.18
N ASP A 35 -17.01 -28.77 41.65
CA ASP A 35 -17.84 -28.68 42.83
C ASP A 35 -17.00 -28.59 44.11
N GLY A 36 -15.84 -29.26 44.16
CA GLY A 36 -14.85 -29.09 45.22
C GLY A 36 -14.27 -27.67 45.28
N THR A 37 -13.93 -27.08 44.12
CA THR A 37 -13.44 -25.69 44.04
C THR A 37 -14.53 -24.68 44.37
N ALA A 38 -15.78 -24.91 43.94
CA ALA A 38 -16.92 -24.06 44.28
C ALA A 38 -17.25 -24.13 45.78
N SER A 39 -17.15 -25.30 46.39
CA SER A 39 -17.35 -25.48 47.84
C SER A 39 -16.27 -24.76 48.65
N ALA A 40 -14.99 -24.87 48.24
CA ALA A 40 -13.89 -24.12 48.88
C ALA A 40 -14.04 -22.60 48.75
N LEU A 41 -14.46 -22.11 47.58
CA LEU A 41 -14.76 -20.69 47.34
C LEU A 41 -15.94 -20.19 48.19
N HIS A 42 -16.97 -21.03 48.37
CA HIS A 42 -18.09 -20.70 49.24
C HIS A 42 -17.68 -20.62 50.71
N VAL A 43 -16.88 -21.56 51.21
CA VAL A 43 -16.35 -21.53 52.59
C VAL A 43 -15.48 -20.28 52.82
N LEU A 44 -14.66 -19.89 51.83
CA LEU A 44 -13.84 -18.69 51.90
C LEU A 44 -14.68 -17.41 51.92
N ALA A 45 -15.71 -17.33 51.06
CA ALA A 45 -16.62 -16.19 51.01
C ALA A 45 -17.42 -16.01 52.31
N ASP A 46 -17.83 -17.12 52.94
CA ASP A 46 -18.54 -17.10 54.22
C ASP A 46 -17.64 -16.72 55.39
N ALA A 47 -16.39 -17.18 55.39
CA ALA A 47 -15.37 -16.76 56.36
C ALA A 47 -15.06 -15.25 56.22
N LEU A 48 -14.93 -14.74 55.00
CA LEU A 48 -14.72 -13.31 54.72
C LEU A 48 -15.90 -12.46 55.18
N ARG A 49 -17.16 -12.88 54.91
CA ARG A 49 -18.35 -12.17 55.41
C ARG A 49 -18.42 -12.11 56.93
N LYS A 50 -18.15 -13.22 57.62
CA LYS A 50 -18.15 -13.26 59.09
C LYS A 50 -17.06 -12.35 59.67
N THR A 51 -15.90 -12.30 59.02
CA THR A 51 -14.80 -11.41 59.42
C THR A 51 -15.18 -9.94 59.19
N LEU A 52 -15.77 -9.60 58.03
CA LEU A 52 -16.20 -8.24 57.69
C LEU A 52 -17.26 -7.69 58.68
N HIS A 53 -18.22 -8.53 59.06
CA HIS A 53 -19.22 -8.18 60.08
C HIS A 53 -18.63 -7.99 61.49
N SER A 54 -17.59 -8.75 61.83
CA SER A 54 -16.89 -8.58 63.12
C SER A 54 -16.11 -7.26 63.20
N VAL A 55 -15.59 -6.77 62.07
CA VAL A 55 -14.89 -5.48 61.98
C VAL A 55 -15.86 -4.30 62.05
N GLN A 56 -17.03 -4.40 61.42
CA GLN A 56 -18.05 -3.35 61.44
C GLN A 56 -18.74 -3.17 62.81
N SER A 57 -18.69 -4.18 63.68
CA SER A 57 -19.36 -4.17 65.00
C SER A 57 -18.47 -3.68 66.16
N GLY A 58 -17.25 -3.17 65.88
CA GLY A 58 -16.49 -2.34 66.82
C GLY A 58 -15.91 -3.03 68.06
N ASN A 59 -15.57 -4.32 68.01
CA ASN A 59 -14.95 -5.03 69.14
C ASN A 59 -13.46 -5.34 68.92
N SER A 60 -12.64 -4.89 69.89
CA SER A 60 -11.19 -5.03 70.13
C SER A 60 -10.30 -5.92 69.22
N SER A 61 -9.09 -5.40 68.95
CA SER A 61 -8.02 -5.90 68.06
C SER A 61 -7.57 -7.36 68.24
N LEU A 62 -7.81 -7.99 69.40
CA LEU A 62 -7.41 -9.39 69.67
C LEU A 62 -8.20 -10.41 68.83
N ARG A 63 -9.49 -10.20 68.59
CA ARG A 63 -10.32 -11.14 67.79
C ARG A 63 -10.04 -11.08 66.29
N LEU A 64 -9.50 -9.94 65.85
CA LEU A 64 -9.15 -9.71 64.44
C LEU A 64 -7.91 -10.52 64.05
N SER A 65 -6.97 -10.71 64.99
CA SER A 65 -5.78 -11.54 64.79
C SER A 65 -6.11 -13.03 64.67
N GLU A 66 -6.94 -13.59 65.56
CA GLU A 66 -7.39 -15.00 65.46
C GLU A 66 -8.20 -15.27 64.18
N SER A 67 -9.00 -14.30 63.74
CA SER A 67 -9.79 -14.43 62.51
C SER A 67 -8.90 -14.37 61.25
N LEU A 68 -7.83 -13.57 61.28
CA LEU A 68 -6.83 -13.50 60.21
C LEU A 68 -5.97 -14.77 60.14
N ASP A 69 -5.62 -15.38 61.28
CA ASP A 69 -4.88 -16.64 61.30
C ASP A 69 -5.72 -17.81 60.73
N ARG A 70 -7.02 -17.87 61.07
CA ARG A 70 -7.95 -18.84 60.45
C ARG A 70 -8.15 -18.61 58.95
N LEU A 71 -8.18 -17.35 58.50
CA LEU A 71 -8.23 -17.02 57.08
C LEU A 71 -6.94 -17.49 56.36
N LYS A 72 -5.78 -17.32 57.02
CA LYS A 72 -4.48 -17.72 56.52
C LYS A 72 -4.33 -19.23 56.40
N GLU A 73 -4.86 -20.01 57.35
CA GLU A 73 -4.92 -21.48 57.25
C GLU A 73 -5.81 -21.94 56.09
N ASN A 74 -7.01 -21.38 55.94
CA ASN A 74 -7.90 -21.73 54.83
C ASN A 74 -7.34 -21.32 53.45
N LEU A 75 -6.58 -20.22 53.38
CA LEU A 75 -5.86 -19.82 52.18
C LEU A 75 -4.65 -20.73 51.85
N GLN A 76 -4.10 -21.46 52.82
CA GLN A 76 -3.05 -22.43 52.55
C GLN A 76 -3.57 -23.67 51.80
N GLU A 77 -4.83 -24.07 52.00
CA GLU A 77 -5.46 -25.16 51.23
C GLU A 77 -5.70 -24.81 49.75
N LEU A 78 -5.81 -23.51 49.43
CA LEU A 78 -6.01 -22.99 48.07
C LEU A 78 -4.71 -22.64 47.34
N ARG A 79 -3.54 -23.04 47.86
CA ARG A 79 -2.26 -22.73 47.20
C ARG A 79 -2.25 -23.27 45.77
N PRO A 80 -1.94 -22.43 44.76
CA PRO A 80 -1.84 -22.85 43.36
C PRO A 80 -0.90 -24.04 43.17
N SER A 81 0.17 -24.14 43.97
CA SER A 81 1.12 -25.26 43.92
C SER A 81 0.46 -26.62 44.18
N VAL A 82 -0.51 -26.72 45.10
CA VAL A 82 -1.24 -27.98 45.36
C VAL A 82 -2.21 -28.30 44.22
N LEU A 83 -2.80 -27.26 43.61
CA LEU A 83 -3.63 -27.41 42.41
C LEU A 83 -2.78 -27.89 41.21
N TYR A 84 -1.59 -27.31 41.03
CA TYR A 84 -0.63 -27.71 40.01
C TYR A 84 -0.10 -29.12 40.26
N ASP A 85 0.22 -29.50 41.49
CA ASP A 85 0.65 -30.87 41.83
C ASP A 85 -0.46 -31.89 41.59
N ARG A 86 -1.71 -31.56 41.90
CA ARG A 86 -2.87 -32.43 41.59
C ARG A 86 -3.10 -32.56 40.08
N CYS A 87 -3.01 -31.46 39.34
CA CYS A 87 -3.06 -31.49 37.88
C CYS A 87 -1.88 -32.25 37.27
N PHE A 88 -0.69 -32.15 37.86
CA PHE A 88 0.52 -32.81 37.41
C PHE A 88 0.46 -34.32 37.64
N ILE A 89 -0.02 -34.76 38.81
CA ILE A 89 -0.30 -36.18 39.10
C ILE A 89 -1.38 -36.71 38.16
N PHE A 90 -2.45 -35.95 37.92
CA PHE A 90 -3.48 -36.32 36.94
C PHE A 90 -2.89 -36.51 35.53
N ILE A 91 -2.03 -35.58 35.07
CA ILE A 91 -1.38 -35.66 33.77
C ILE A 91 -0.40 -36.84 33.69
N LEU A 92 0.39 -37.11 34.73
CA LEU A 92 1.39 -38.19 34.71
C LEU A 92 0.79 -39.59 34.87
N HIS A 93 -0.31 -39.73 35.62
CA HIS A 93 -0.83 -41.04 36.01
C HIS A 93 -2.02 -41.51 35.17
N GLU A 94 -2.83 -40.60 34.61
CA GLU A 94 -4.03 -40.96 33.82
C GLU A 94 -3.89 -40.70 32.31
N VAL A 95 -2.94 -39.88 31.86
CA VAL A 95 -2.71 -39.63 30.43
C VAL A 95 -1.93 -40.80 29.82
N THR A 96 -2.67 -41.84 29.47
CA THR A 96 -2.16 -42.92 28.62
C THR A 96 -1.70 -42.38 27.26
N ARG A 97 -0.73 -43.05 26.63
CA ARG A 97 -0.19 -42.67 25.30
C ARG A 97 -1.27 -42.31 24.27
N THR A 98 -2.41 -42.98 24.32
CA THR A 98 -3.58 -42.75 23.46
C THR A 98 -4.15 -41.33 23.57
N HIS A 99 -4.17 -40.74 24.76
CA HIS A 99 -4.65 -39.36 24.98
C HIS A 99 -3.68 -38.33 24.40
N VAL A 100 -2.37 -38.56 24.54
CA VAL A 100 -1.33 -37.72 23.91
C VAL A 100 -1.46 -37.79 22.38
N TYR A 101 -1.61 -38.99 21.82
CA TYR A 101 -1.84 -39.16 20.39
C TYR A 101 -3.09 -38.43 19.89
N LEU A 102 -4.21 -38.53 20.61
CA LEU A 102 -5.44 -37.83 20.24
C LEU A 102 -5.28 -36.31 20.28
N CYS A 103 -4.64 -35.76 21.33
CA CYS A 103 -4.34 -34.34 21.41
C CYS A 103 -3.41 -33.87 20.28
N CYS A 104 -2.37 -34.64 19.95
CA CYS A 104 -1.48 -34.32 18.82
C CYS A 104 -2.24 -34.34 17.49
N VAL A 105 -3.10 -35.35 17.26
CA VAL A 105 -3.92 -35.43 16.04
C VAL A 105 -4.90 -34.27 15.95
N CYS A 106 -5.56 -33.89 17.05
CA CYS A 106 -6.45 -32.74 17.09
C CYS A 106 -5.72 -31.40 16.92
N PHE A 107 -4.51 -31.26 17.46
CA PHE A 107 -3.72 -30.03 17.33
C PHE A 107 -3.17 -29.87 15.90
N VAL A 108 -2.63 -30.94 15.31
CA VAL A 108 -2.14 -30.93 13.93
C VAL A 108 -3.29 -30.82 12.95
N GLY A 109 -4.37 -31.59 13.14
CA GLY A 109 -5.56 -31.55 12.30
C GLY A 109 -6.29 -30.21 12.39
N GLY A 110 -6.50 -29.69 13.60
CA GLY A 110 -7.10 -28.39 13.84
C GLY A 110 -6.23 -27.23 13.34
N GLY A 111 -4.90 -27.34 13.49
CA GLY A 111 -3.95 -26.38 12.92
C GLY A 111 -3.95 -26.37 11.40
N LEU A 112 -4.00 -27.55 10.76
CA LEU A 112 -4.12 -27.67 9.30
C LEU A 112 -5.46 -27.11 8.80
N VAL A 113 -6.58 -27.45 9.44
CA VAL A 113 -7.90 -26.92 9.10
C VAL A 113 -7.96 -25.42 9.33
N GLY A 114 -7.40 -24.92 10.44
CA GLY A 114 -7.29 -23.50 10.75
C GLY A 114 -6.42 -22.74 9.74
N ALA A 115 -5.30 -23.32 9.30
CA ALA A 115 -4.46 -22.74 8.25
C ALA A 115 -5.16 -22.76 6.88
N MET A 116 -5.90 -23.82 6.56
CA MET A 116 -6.71 -23.90 5.33
C MET A 116 -7.89 -22.93 5.34
N MET A 117 -8.58 -22.77 6.47
CA MET A 117 -9.65 -21.76 6.60
C MET A 117 -9.07 -20.35 6.62
N GLY A 118 -7.97 -20.10 7.33
CA GLY A 118 -7.28 -18.81 7.38
C GLY A 118 -6.76 -18.37 6.00
N SER A 119 -6.18 -19.28 5.23
CA SER A 119 -5.76 -19.01 3.84
C SER A 119 -6.94 -18.74 2.90
N ARG A 120 -8.08 -19.44 3.09
CA ARG A 120 -9.31 -19.15 2.33
C ARG A 120 -9.95 -17.82 2.70
N VAL A 121 -9.95 -17.44 3.98
CA VAL A 121 -10.47 -16.14 4.45
C VAL A 121 -9.55 -15.00 4.03
N ARG A 122 -8.22 -15.19 4.04
CA ARG A 122 -7.25 -14.21 3.52
C ARG A 122 -7.48 -13.92 2.03
N ASN A 123 -7.97 -14.90 1.27
CA ASN A 123 -8.32 -14.75 -0.15
C ASN A 123 -9.73 -14.17 -0.41
N SER A 124 -10.54 -13.91 0.63
CA SER A 124 -11.96 -13.55 0.45
C SER A 124 -12.24 -12.07 0.20
N VAL A 125 -11.25 -11.17 0.32
CA VAL A 125 -11.39 -9.81 -0.19
C VAL A 125 -11.03 -9.84 -1.68
N ALA A 126 -11.92 -10.41 -2.49
CA ALA A 126 -11.80 -10.34 -3.94
C ALA A 126 -12.49 -9.06 -4.44
N ALA A 127 -11.92 -8.41 -5.46
CA ALA A 127 -12.64 -7.34 -6.14
C ALA A 127 -14.02 -7.84 -6.64
N PRO A 128 -15.05 -6.98 -6.64
CA PRO A 128 -16.35 -7.31 -7.24
C PRO A 128 -16.17 -7.68 -8.72
N GLN A 129 -17.11 -8.42 -9.33
CA GLN A 129 -16.98 -8.75 -10.76
C GLN A 129 -16.99 -7.49 -11.66
N LYS A 130 -17.72 -6.46 -11.22
CA LYS A 130 -17.86 -5.18 -11.91
C LYS A 130 -17.53 -4.04 -10.96
N MET A 131 -17.05 -2.94 -11.52
CA MET A 131 -16.66 -1.73 -10.82
C MET A 131 -16.99 -0.48 -11.63
N ARG A 132 -17.05 0.66 -10.94
CA ARG A 132 -17.18 1.97 -11.57
C ARG A 132 -15.83 2.47 -12.06
N ALA A 133 -15.82 3.13 -13.22
CA ALA A 133 -14.63 3.76 -13.78
C ALA A 133 -14.97 4.97 -14.64
N ILE A 134 -14.04 5.92 -14.73
CA ILE A 134 -14.06 7.01 -15.72
C ILE A 134 -13.28 6.54 -16.93
N VAL A 135 -13.97 6.44 -18.07
CA VAL A 135 -13.42 5.83 -19.28
C VAL A 135 -13.58 6.72 -20.49
N VAL A 136 -12.79 6.43 -21.50
CA VAL A 136 -12.92 6.95 -22.86
C VAL A 136 -13.41 5.85 -23.77
N ASN A 137 -14.46 6.12 -24.54
CA ASN A 137 -15.02 5.20 -25.54
C ASN A 137 -14.68 5.57 -26.99
N SER A 138 -14.17 6.79 -27.21
CA SER A 138 -13.68 7.28 -28.49
C SER A 138 -12.67 8.40 -28.26
N TYR A 139 -11.72 8.59 -29.18
CA TYR A 139 -10.70 9.63 -29.04
C TYR A 139 -11.17 11.04 -29.42
N ASN A 140 -12.35 11.44 -28.92
CA ASN A 140 -12.97 12.75 -29.19
C ASN A 140 -12.66 13.78 -28.07
N GLY A 141 -11.63 13.54 -27.27
CA GLY A 141 -11.31 14.41 -26.13
C GLY A 141 -12.38 14.32 -25.05
N LEU A 142 -12.80 15.48 -24.52
CA LEU A 142 -13.77 15.57 -23.41
C LEU A 142 -15.11 14.89 -23.73
N GLU A 143 -15.57 14.98 -24.97
CA GLU A 143 -16.84 14.37 -25.41
C GLU A 143 -16.79 12.83 -25.40
N GLY A 144 -15.60 12.25 -25.46
CA GLY A 144 -15.39 10.81 -25.38
C GLY A 144 -15.37 10.25 -23.96
N ILE A 145 -15.40 11.11 -22.93
CA ILE A 145 -15.27 10.72 -21.52
C ILE A 145 -16.65 10.43 -20.92
N SER A 146 -16.79 9.29 -20.26
CA SER A 146 -18.02 8.92 -19.54
C SER A 146 -17.71 8.12 -18.29
N VAL A 147 -18.57 8.24 -17.27
CA VAL A 147 -18.57 7.33 -16.12
C VAL A 147 -19.33 6.07 -16.52
N VAL A 148 -18.70 4.91 -16.37
CA VAL A 148 -19.32 3.60 -16.61
C VAL A 148 -19.37 2.86 -15.28
N GLU A 149 -20.55 2.36 -14.93
CA GLU A 149 -20.77 1.76 -13.62
C GLU A 149 -20.35 0.29 -13.52
N ASP A 150 -20.22 -0.36 -14.68
CA ASP A 150 -20.26 -1.81 -14.77
C ASP A 150 -19.08 -2.38 -15.60
N VAL A 151 -17.91 -1.73 -15.49
CA VAL A 151 -16.64 -2.20 -16.07
C VAL A 151 -16.16 -3.44 -15.33
N CYS A 152 -15.65 -4.46 -16.05
CA CYS A 152 -15.07 -5.65 -15.42
C CYS A 152 -13.92 -5.26 -14.48
N ALA A 153 -13.98 -5.66 -13.21
CA ALA A 153 -12.88 -5.41 -12.30
C ALA A 153 -11.68 -6.30 -12.67
N PRO A 154 -10.45 -5.76 -12.60
CA PRO A 154 -9.26 -6.51 -12.95
C PRO A 154 -8.97 -7.60 -11.93
N ARG A 155 -8.33 -8.67 -12.38
CA ARG A 155 -7.88 -9.79 -11.53
C ARG A 155 -6.38 -9.99 -11.68
N LEU A 156 -5.76 -10.55 -10.65
CA LEU A 156 -4.37 -10.98 -10.70
C LEU A 156 -4.20 -12.00 -11.83
N SER A 157 -3.41 -11.64 -12.84
CA SER A 157 -3.05 -12.50 -13.97
C SER A 157 -1.61 -13.01 -13.89
N SER A 158 -0.78 -12.39 -13.04
CA SER A 158 0.62 -12.75 -12.81
C SER A 158 0.92 -12.85 -11.31
N ARG A 159 1.99 -13.58 -10.97
CA ARG A 159 2.45 -13.80 -9.59
C ARG A 159 3.14 -12.58 -8.97
N GLU A 160 3.58 -11.63 -9.79
CA GLU A 160 4.24 -10.38 -9.38
C GLU A 160 3.26 -9.20 -9.22
N GLN A 161 1.96 -9.46 -9.41
CA GLN A 161 0.95 -8.41 -9.39
C GLN A 161 0.32 -8.23 -8.01
N ILE A 162 -0.16 -7.04 -7.77
CA ILE A 162 -1.00 -6.72 -6.63
C ILE A 162 -2.32 -6.10 -7.09
N LEU A 163 -3.37 -6.33 -6.31
CA LEU A 163 -4.69 -5.74 -6.49
C LEU A 163 -4.86 -4.67 -5.42
N VAL A 164 -5.16 -3.45 -5.85
CA VAL A 164 -5.33 -2.28 -4.99
C VAL A 164 -6.76 -1.79 -5.11
N GLN A 165 -7.42 -1.57 -3.97
CA GLN A 165 -8.66 -0.80 -3.90
C GLN A 165 -8.30 0.68 -3.89
N VAL A 166 -8.67 1.38 -4.95
CA VAL A 166 -8.39 2.80 -5.11
C VAL A 166 -9.25 3.59 -4.11
N LYS A 167 -8.61 4.48 -3.35
CA LYS A 167 -9.27 5.40 -2.40
C LYS A 167 -9.29 6.83 -2.93
N ALA A 168 -8.23 7.23 -3.61
CA ALA A 168 -8.12 8.49 -4.31
C ALA A 168 -7.30 8.32 -5.59
N ALA A 169 -7.60 9.11 -6.62
CA ALA A 169 -6.89 9.12 -7.88
C ALA A 169 -6.76 10.56 -8.38
N ALA A 170 -5.63 10.88 -9.01
CA ALA A 170 -5.39 12.21 -9.56
C ALA A 170 -5.86 12.33 -11.00
N ILE A 171 -6.15 13.57 -11.39
CA ILE A 171 -6.46 13.95 -12.77
C ILE A 171 -5.35 14.87 -13.25
N ASP A 172 -4.81 14.57 -14.42
CA ASP A 172 -3.72 15.32 -15.05
C ASP A 172 -4.10 15.80 -16.44
N SER A 173 -3.36 16.81 -16.93
CA SER A 173 -3.50 17.28 -18.32
C SER A 173 -3.22 16.16 -19.34
N LEU A 174 -2.42 15.16 -18.96
CA LEU A 174 -2.18 13.95 -19.75
C LEU A 174 -3.47 13.16 -20.02
N ASP A 175 -4.44 13.17 -19.12
CA ASP A 175 -5.70 12.44 -19.31
C ASP A 175 -6.49 12.98 -20.51
N LEU A 176 -6.44 14.30 -20.72
CA LEU A 176 -7.03 14.94 -21.92
C LEU A 176 -6.28 14.56 -23.19
N CYS A 177 -4.96 14.46 -23.13
CA CYS A 177 -4.15 13.97 -24.26
C CYS A 177 -4.51 12.51 -24.58
N VAL A 178 -4.63 11.66 -23.56
CA VAL A 178 -5.05 10.26 -23.70
C VAL A 178 -6.44 10.17 -24.31
N ALA A 179 -7.38 11.00 -23.85
CA ALA A 179 -8.73 11.10 -24.40
C ALA A 179 -8.76 11.59 -25.86
N ARG A 180 -7.69 12.26 -26.34
CA ARG A 180 -7.49 12.63 -27.76
C ARG A 180 -6.68 11.60 -28.55
N GLY A 181 -6.31 10.46 -27.94
CA GLY A 181 -5.60 9.37 -28.60
C GLY A 181 -4.09 9.37 -28.41
N TYR A 182 -3.54 10.18 -27.51
CA TYR A 182 -2.13 10.11 -27.14
C TYR A 182 -1.79 8.75 -26.52
N GLY A 183 -0.82 8.05 -27.10
CA GLY A 183 -0.40 6.70 -26.74
C GLY A 183 -1.29 5.58 -27.27
N ARG A 184 -2.24 5.86 -28.18
CA ARG A 184 -3.19 4.86 -28.71
C ARG A 184 -2.50 3.68 -29.39
N ALA A 185 -1.43 3.92 -30.15
CA ALA A 185 -0.75 2.87 -30.89
C ALA A 185 -0.08 1.88 -29.93
N SER A 186 0.62 2.42 -28.92
CA SER A 186 1.26 1.64 -27.87
C SER A 186 0.25 0.87 -27.03
N ARG A 187 -0.86 1.50 -26.60
CA ARG A 187 -1.95 0.83 -25.88
C ARG A 187 -2.52 -0.34 -26.67
N ARG A 188 -2.87 -0.11 -27.94
CA ARG A 188 -3.44 -1.15 -28.81
C ARG A 188 -2.50 -2.34 -29.02
N HIS A 189 -1.19 -2.10 -29.03
CA HIS A 189 -0.20 -3.17 -29.23
C HIS A 189 0.11 -3.92 -27.92
N LEU A 190 0.36 -3.18 -26.83
CA LEU A 190 0.79 -3.77 -25.55
C LEU A 190 -0.37 -4.43 -24.79
N ASN A 191 -1.60 -3.92 -24.92
CA ASN A 191 -2.76 -4.49 -24.23
C ASN A 191 -3.48 -5.60 -25.02
N ARG A 192 -3.00 -5.95 -26.21
CA ARG A 192 -3.65 -6.97 -27.07
C ARG A 192 -3.83 -8.31 -26.36
N TYR A 193 -2.92 -8.67 -25.47
CA TYR A 193 -2.90 -9.93 -24.73
C TYR A 193 -3.17 -9.75 -23.23
N ASN A 194 -3.59 -8.56 -22.80
CA ASN A 194 -3.90 -8.32 -21.39
C ASN A 194 -5.29 -8.89 -21.08
N PRO A 195 -5.40 -9.90 -20.19
CA PRO A 195 -6.70 -10.53 -19.88
C PRO A 195 -7.67 -9.58 -19.18
N ASN A 196 -7.16 -8.50 -18.58
CA ASN A 196 -7.96 -7.45 -17.95
C ASN A 196 -8.36 -6.35 -18.95
N CYS A 197 -8.11 -6.53 -20.26
CA CYS A 197 -8.42 -5.56 -21.30
C CYS A 197 -9.11 -6.24 -22.50
N ALA A 198 -10.35 -5.85 -22.78
CA ALA A 198 -11.18 -6.47 -23.82
C ALA A 198 -10.93 -5.91 -25.24
N GLY A 199 -9.87 -5.14 -25.45
CA GLY A 199 -9.56 -4.51 -26.73
C GLY A 199 -8.97 -3.12 -26.57
N GLU A 200 -9.28 -2.22 -27.52
CA GLU A 200 -8.84 -0.83 -27.45
C GLU A 200 -9.71 -0.01 -26.49
N PHE A 201 -11.02 -0.24 -26.49
CA PHE A 201 -11.99 0.46 -25.65
C PHE A 201 -12.74 -0.51 -24.72
N PRO A 202 -13.27 -0.04 -23.58
CA PRO A 202 -13.05 1.29 -22.99
C PRO A 202 -11.61 1.48 -22.49
N VAL A 203 -11.10 2.72 -22.53
CA VAL A 203 -9.82 3.10 -21.92
C VAL A 203 -10.09 3.80 -20.59
N VAL A 204 -9.69 3.21 -19.47
CA VAL A 204 -9.75 3.86 -18.16
C VAL A 204 -8.69 4.97 -18.08
N LEU A 205 -9.10 6.17 -17.63
CA LEU A 205 -8.25 7.35 -17.47
C LEU A 205 -7.53 7.40 -16.11
N GLY A 206 -6.64 8.37 -15.90
CA GLY A 206 -5.85 8.56 -14.68
C GLY A 206 -4.53 7.80 -14.70
N ARG A 207 -3.48 8.40 -14.16
CA ARG A 207 -2.15 7.77 -14.00
C ARG A 207 -1.79 7.46 -12.55
N ASP A 208 -2.28 8.25 -11.61
CA ASP A 208 -1.92 8.10 -10.20
C ASP A 208 -3.10 7.69 -9.34
N CYS A 209 -2.81 6.89 -8.32
CA CYS A 209 -3.74 6.69 -7.22
C CYS A 209 -3.02 6.40 -5.90
N ALA A 210 -3.79 6.55 -4.84
CA ALA A 210 -3.51 5.97 -3.55
C ALA A 210 -4.67 5.07 -3.13
N GLY A 211 -4.35 3.99 -2.44
CA GLY A 211 -5.31 2.96 -2.12
C GLY A 211 -4.83 1.99 -1.07
N VAL A 212 -5.59 0.91 -0.90
CA VAL A 212 -5.29 -0.16 0.04
C VAL A 212 -5.07 -1.45 -0.72
N VAL A 213 -4.00 -2.18 -0.39
CA VAL A 213 -3.71 -3.49 -0.97
C VAL A 213 -4.79 -4.47 -0.53
N VAL A 214 -5.39 -5.14 -1.51
CA VAL A 214 -6.48 -6.10 -1.32
C VAL A 214 -5.97 -7.53 -1.44
N ALA A 215 -5.13 -7.78 -2.44
CA ALA A 215 -4.52 -9.08 -2.68
C ALA A 215 -3.15 -8.92 -3.33
N VAL A 216 -2.27 -9.88 -3.10
CA VAL A 216 -0.92 -9.94 -3.68
C VAL A 216 -0.72 -11.27 -4.38
N GLY A 217 0.06 -11.26 -5.45
CA GLY A 217 0.49 -12.46 -6.14
C GLY A 217 1.51 -13.24 -5.32
N ALA A 218 1.75 -14.49 -5.71
CA ALA A 218 2.58 -15.43 -4.93
C ALA A 218 4.07 -15.07 -4.88
N ASP A 219 4.54 -14.17 -5.74
CA ASP A 219 5.96 -13.75 -5.82
C ASP A 219 6.12 -12.29 -5.34
N VAL A 220 5.17 -11.80 -4.54
CA VAL A 220 5.21 -10.45 -3.94
C VAL A 220 5.39 -10.59 -2.43
N ASP A 221 6.55 -10.17 -1.95
CA ASP A 221 6.92 -10.24 -0.53
C ASP A 221 6.91 -8.87 0.18
N ASP A 222 7.03 -7.77 -0.58
CA ASP A 222 7.17 -6.41 -0.04
C ASP A 222 5.84 -5.78 0.43
N PHE A 223 4.71 -6.42 0.13
CA PHE A 223 3.37 -5.89 0.41
C PHE A 223 2.45 -6.94 1.00
N ALA A 224 1.55 -6.52 1.87
CA ALA A 224 0.50 -7.33 2.45
C ALA A 224 -0.89 -6.70 2.26
N PRO A 225 -1.95 -7.51 2.19
CA PRO A 225 -3.33 -7.00 2.26
C PRO A 225 -3.53 -6.12 3.49
N GLY A 226 -4.09 -4.93 3.29
CA GLY A 226 -4.26 -3.89 4.30
C GLY A 226 -3.26 -2.74 4.22
N ASP A 227 -2.14 -2.90 3.48
CA ASP A 227 -1.16 -1.83 3.33
C ASP A 227 -1.72 -0.64 2.56
N GLU A 228 -1.45 0.57 3.05
CA GLU A 228 -1.72 1.81 2.32
C GLU A 228 -0.59 2.09 1.33
N VAL A 229 -0.95 2.25 0.06
CA VAL A 229 0.00 2.38 -1.05
C VAL A 229 -0.35 3.54 -1.95
N TRP A 230 0.67 4.05 -2.64
CA TRP A 230 0.55 4.98 -3.76
C TRP A 230 1.29 4.44 -4.98
N LEU A 231 0.86 4.82 -6.17
CA LEU A 231 1.43 4.32 -7.42
C LEU A 231 1.17 5.27 -8.59
N SER A 232 2.00 5.12 -9.62
CA SER A 232 1.77 5.69 -10.95
C SER A 232 1.85 4.57 -12.00
N VAL A 233 0.95 4.57 -12.98
CA VAL A 233 0.93 3.56 -14.03
C VAL A 233 1.52 4.09 -15.35
N PRO A 234 2.23 3.25 -16.12
CA PRO A 234 2.78 3.68 -17.41
C PRO A 234 1.66 3.98 -18.42
N LEU A 235 1.96 4.81 -19.43
CA LEU A 235 0.98 5.32 -20.41
C LEU A 235 0.15 4.22 -21.12
N HIS A 236 0.73 3.05 -21.33
CA HIS A 236 0.07 1.94 -22.01
C HIS A 236 -0.89 1.16 -21.10
N HIS A 237 -0.78 1.29 -19.78
CA HIS A 237 -1.62 0.58 -18.82
C HIS A 237 -3.02 1.20 -18.72
N GLN A 238 -4.02 0.41 -18.34
CA GLN A 238 -5.35 0.92 -17.95
C GLN A 238 -5.21 1.86 -16.74
N GLY A 239 -5.98 2.94 -16.72
CA GLY A 239 -5.82 4.00 -15.74
C GLY A 239 -6.36 3.72 -14.35
N THR A 240 -6.15 4.72 -13.49
CA THR A 240 -6.41 4.69 -12.05
C THR A 240 -7.75 5.30 -11.64
N LEU A 241 -8.49 5.96 -12.54
CA LEU A 241 -9.84 6.49 -12.29
C LEU A 241 -10.88 5.35 -12.31
N CYS A 242 -10.71 4.39 -11.40
CA CYS A 242 -11.56 3.22 -11.20
C CYS A 242 -11.53 2.80 -9.73
N GLU A 243 -12.41 1.89 -9.31
CA GLU A 243 -12.45 1.47 -7.90
C GLU A 243 -11.36 0.43 -7.54
N TYR A 244 -10.88 -0.34 -8.52
CA TYR A 244 -9.85 -1.36 -8.34
C TYR A 244 -8.87 -1.38 -9.51
N ILE A 245 -7.58 -1.52 -9.18
CA ILE A 245 -6.52 -1.63 -10.18
C ILE A 245 -5.60 -2.80 -9.85
N VAL A 246 -5.16 -3.50 -10.89
CA VAL A 246 -4.08 -4.50 -10.81
C VAL A 246 -2.85 -3.93 -11.47
N VAL A 247 -1.73 -3.94 -10.75
CA VAL A 247 -0.43 -3.50 -11.24
C VAL A 247 0.65 -4.46 -10.79
N LYS A 248 1.85 -4.38 -11.39
CA LYS A 248 3.02 -5.08 -10.85
C LYS A 248 3.49 -4.39 -9.56
N SER A 249 4.01 -5.18 -8.61
CA SER A 249 4.53 -4.67 -7.34
C SER A 249 5.63 -3.61 -7.53
N GLU A 250 6.43 -3.69 -8.58
CA GLU A 250 7.50 -2.72 -8.91
C GLU A 250 7.02 -1.29 -9.16
N LEU A 251 5.73 -1.10 -9.46
CA LEU A 251 5.14 0.22 -9.70
C LEU A 251 4.54 0.84 -8.43
N VAL A 252 4.63 0.15 -7.30
CA VAL A 252 3.92 0.48 -6.07
C VAL A 252 4.92 0.79 -4.97
N ALA A 253 4.59 1.77 -4.14
CA ALA A 253 5.30 2.06 -2.93
C ALA A 253 4.32 2.23 -1.76
N LEU A 254 4.83 2.07 -0.53
CA LEU A 254 4.05 2.41 0.66
C LEU A 254 3.77 3.90 0.69
N LYS A 255 2.53 4.25 1.02
CA LYS A 255 2.12 5.63 1.23
C LYS A 255 2.74 6.16 2.53
N PRO A 256 3.29 7.39 2.56
CA PRO A 256 3.70 8.01 3.81
C PRO A 256 2.51 8.13 4.78
N PRO A 257 2.67 7.73 6.06
CA PRO A 257 1.56 7.72 7.01
C PRO A 257 1.06 9.13 7.36
N GLU A 258 1.86 10.17 7.17
CA GLU A 258 1.55 11.55 7.56
C GLU A 258 0.60 12.27 6.59
N ILE A 259 0.41 11.74 5.37
CA ILE A 259 -0.41 12.37 4.34
C ILE A 259 -1.73 11.64 4.12
N THR A 260 -2.76 12.36 3.65
CA THR A 260 -4.06 11.74 3.32
C THR A 260 -3.96 10.93 2.01
N MET A 261 -4.98 10.11 1.72
CA MET A 261 -5.05 9.38 0.45
C MET A 261 -5.08 10.33 -0.75
N GLU A 262 -5.79 11.45 -0.64
CA GLU A 262 -5.90 12.46 -1.70
C GLU A 262 -4.56 13.14 -1.97
N ALA A 263 -3.85 13.53 -0.90
CA ALA A 263 -2.50 14.09 -1.02
C ALA A 263 -1.53 13.07 -1.62
N ALA A 264 -1.59 11.81 -1.18
CA ALA A 264 -0.78 10.74 -1.73
C ALA A 264 -1.06 10.45 -3.20
N ALA A 265 -2.32 10.50 -3.63
CA ALA A 265 -2.69 10.25 -5.02
C ALA A 265 -2.19 11.36 -5.97
N ALA A 266 -1.96 12.58 -5.49
CA ALA A 266 -1.58 13.73 -6.31
C ALA A 266 -0.08 13.84 -6.63
N LEU A 267 0.75 12.94 -6.08
CA LEU A 267 2.21 13.07 -6.09
C LEU A 267 2.96 12.15 -7.08
N PRO A 268 2.61 10.87 -7.28
CA PRO A 268 3.48 9.89 -7.94
C PRO A 268 3.98 10.28 -9.34
N PHE A 269 3.09 10.69 -10.25
CA PHE A 269 3.46 11.08 -11.61
C PHE A 269 4.30 12.35 -11.62
N ALA A 270 3.91 13.35 -10.84
CA ALA A 270 4.64 14.61 -10.73
C ALA A 270 6.06 14.40 -10.17
N LEU A 271 6.21 13.55 -9.14
CA LEU A 271 7.49 13.14 -8.57
C LEU A 271 8.36 12.44 -9.61
N MET A 272 7.80 11.48 -10.35
CA MET A 272 8.52 10.75 -11.40
C MET A 272 9.01 11.69 -12.51
N GLN A 273 8.17 12.63 -12.96
CA GLN A 273 8.54 13.61 -13.99
C GLN A 273 9.63 14.56 -13.50
N ALA A 274 9.51 15.05 -12.26
CA ALA A 274 10.51 15.91 -11.63
C ALA A 274 11.85 15.19 -11.45
N TRP A 275 11.82 13.96 -10.94
CA TRP A 275 13.00 13.13 -10.73
C TRP A 275 13.71 12.80 -12.05
N GLY A 276 12.96 12.38 -13.07
CA GLY A 276 13.50 12.12 -14.40
C GLY A 276 14.13 13.36 -15.03
N ALA A 277 13.57 14.55 -14.80
CA ALA A 277 14.14 15.79 -15.30
C ALA A 277 15.41 16.21 -14.55
N MET A 278 15.36 16.18 -13.22
CA MET A 278 16.44 16.67 -12.36
C MET A 278 17.64 15.70 -12.34
N VAL A 279 17.38 14.42 -12.05
CA VAL A 279 18.43 13.42 -11.81
C VAL A 279 18.90 12.83 -13.12
N GLN A 280 17.98 12.26 -13.91
CA GLN A 280 18.37 11.47 -15.09
C GLN A 280 18.80 12.35 -16.28
N GLN A 281 18.20 13.52 -16.44
CA GLN A 281 18.45 14.39 -17.60
C GLN A 281 19.39 15.56 -17.29
N ALA A 282 19.19 16.26 -16.17
CA ALA A 282 20.07 17.35 -15.76
C ALA A 282 21.32 16.89 -14.99
N GLY A 283 21.36 15.63 -14.53
CA GLY A 283 22.51 15.09 -13.81
C GLY A 283 22.73 15.71 -12.43
N ILE A 284 21.68 16.27 -11.83
CA ILE A 284 21.71 16.81 -10.48
C ILE A 284 21.15 15.72 -9.55
N ASP A 285 22.02 15.06 -8.79
CA ASP A 285 21.66 13.90 -7.98
C ASP A 285 22.20 14.02 -6.55
N GLY A 286 21.30 14.29 -5.60
CA GLY A 286 21.59 14.26 -4.18
C GLY A 286 21.99 15.60 -3.55
N GLU A 287 22.32 15.53 -2.27
CA GLU A 287 22.69 16.68 -1.44
C GLU A 287 23.93 17.40 -1.99
N ASP A 288 23.93 18.73 -1.90
CA ASP A 288 24.97 19.62 -2.43
C ASP A 288 25.23 19.52 -3.96
N ALA A 289 24.56 18.63 -4.71
CA ALA A 289 24.74 18.51 -6.16
C ALA A 289 24.35 19.78 -6.93
N ALA A 290 23.48 20.60 -6.32
CA ALA A 290 23.03 21.88 -6.84
C ALA A 290 23.83 23.08 -6.28
N LYS A 291 24.82 22.86 -5.41
CA LYS A 291 25.56 23.93 -4.73
C LYS A 291 26.28 24.85 -5.70
N GLY A 292 26.02 26.14 -5.56
CA GLY A 292 26.60 27.18 -6.42
C GLY A 292 26.02 27.24 -7.84
N LYS A 293 25.03 26.38 -8.16
CA LYS A 293 24.34 26.40 -9.45
C LYS A 293 23.08 27.27 -9.38
N ARG A 294 22.81 27.96 -10.49
CA ARG A 294 21.61 28.77 -10.70
C ARG A 294 20.58 27.99 -11.49
N PHE A 295 19.37 27.88 -10.93
CA PHE A 295 18.25 27.18 -11.53
C PHE A 295 17.22 28.17 -12.03
N LEU A 296 16.73 27.96 -13.26
CA LEU A 296 15.48 28.56 -13.73
C LEU A 296 14.43 27.45 -13.85
N ILE A 297 13.39 27.51 -13.02
CA ILE A 297 12.29 26.56 -13.05
C ILE A 297 11.05 27.27 -13.55
N HIS A 298 10.63 26.96 -14.77
CA HIS A 298 9.39 27.52 -15.29
C HIS A 298 8.18 26.94 -14.55
N SER A 299 7.14 27.76 -14.37
CA SER A 299 5.88 27.32 -13.77
C SER A 299 6.06 26.60 -12.42
N GLY A 300 6.82 27.19 -11.49
CA GLY A 300 7.23 26.53 -10.24
C GLY A 300 6.10 26.17 -9.26
N VAL A 301 4.86 26.59 -9.53
CA VAL A 301 3.65 26.20 -8.77
C VAL A 301 2.75 25.23 -9.59
N SER A 302 3.29 24.63 -10.65
CA SER A 302 2.66 23.49 -11.32
C SER A 302 2.91 22.19 -10.55
N SER A 303 2.20 21.10 -10.88
CA SER A 303 2.36 19.80 -10.22
C SER A 303 3.82 19.30 -10.20
N VAL A 304 4.52 19.41 -11.34
CA VAL A 304 5.95 19.07 -11.44
C VAL A 304 6.83 20.19 -10.85
N GLY A 305 6.45 21.45 -11.06
CA GLY A 305 7.22 22.62 -10.63
C GLY A 305 7.43 22.67 -9.12
N VAL A 306 6.39 22.36 -8.32
CA VAL A 306 6.51 22.40 -6.84
C VAL A 306 7.54 21.39 -6.33
N VAL A 307 7.67 20.24 -6.99
CA VAL A 307 8.68 19.22 -6.64
C VAL A 307 10.07 19.72 -7.04
N LEU A 308 10.23 20.23 -8.25
CA LEU A 308 11.51 20.71 -8.77
C LEU A 308 12.08 21.88 -7.95
N VAL A 309 11.24 22.84 -7.56
CA VAL A 309 11.65 23.99 -6.74
C VAL A 309 12.18 23.51 -5.39
N GLN A 310 11.46 22.59 -4.74
CA GLN A 310 11.87 22.04 -3.46
C GLN A 310 13.18 21.25 -3.58
N LEU A 311 13.32 20.35 -4.57
CA LEU A 311 14.54 19.56 -4.77
C LEU A 311 15.75 20.46 -5.05
N ALA A 312 15.62 21.43 -5.97
CA ALA A 312 16.71 22.32 -6.30
C ALA A 312 17.16 23.17 -5.09
N SER A 313 16.20 23.66 -4.30
CA SER A 313 16.49 24.43 -3.09
C SER A 313 17.14 23.57 -2.00
N LEU A 314 16.58 22.38 -1.72
CA LEU A 314 17.10 21.43 -0.73
C LEU A 314 18.52 20.96 -1.06
N TRP A 315 18.87 20.86 -2.35
CA TRP A 315 20.21 20.44 -2.78
C TRP A 315 21.21 21.60 -2.91
N GLY A 316 20.85 22.79 -2.44
CA GLY A 316 21.74 23.95 -2.33
C GLY A 316 21.80 24.85 -3.57
N GLY A 317 20.85 24.70 -4.50
CA GLY A 317 20.73 25.52 -5.70
C GLY A 317 20.06 26.87 -5.44
N HIS A 318 20.48 27.89 -6.19
CA HIS A 318 19.80 29.18 -6.21
C HIS A 318 18.64 29.15 -7.20
N VAL A 319 17.41 29.14 -6.69
CA VAL A 319 16.21 28.90 -7.50
C VAL A 319 15.54 30.20 -7.93
N THR A 320 15.52 30.46 -9.24
CA THR A 320 14.62 31.41 -9.88
C THR A 320 13.43 30.65 -10.47
N THR A 321 12.21 31.08 -10.17
CA THR A 321 11.00 30.46 -10.74
C THR A 321 10.12 31.47 -11.48
N THR A 322 9.39 30.97 -12.48
CA THR A 322 8.36 31.77 -13.16
C THR A 322 6.96 31.38 -12.73
N LEU A 323 6.05 32.35 -12.61
CA LEU A 323 4.66 32.16 -12.21
C LEU A 323 3.72 32.94 -13.12
N SER A 324 2.52 32.45 -13.40
CA SER A 324 1.52 33.17 -14.20
C SER A 324 0.88 34.35 -13.46
N SER A 325 0.95 34.38 -12.13
CA SER A 325 0.35 35.41 -11.29
C SER A 325 1.15 35.58 -10.00
N SER A 326 1.20 36.81 -9.49
CA SER A 326 1.81 37.15 -8.19
C SER A 326 1.08 36.50 -7.01
N HIS A 327 -0.16 36.04 -7.19
CA HIS A 327 -0.94 35.38 -6.14
C HIS A 327 -0.22 34.15 -5.55
N HIS A 328 0.55 33.43 -6.37
CA HIS A 328 1.28 32.23 -5.93
C HIS A 328 2.71 32.52 -5.49
N ALA A 329 3.14 33.78 -5.43
CA ALA A 329 4.53 34.12 -5.14
C ALA A 329 4.94 33.70 -3.72
N GLN A 330 4.06 33.90 -2.73
CA GLN A 330 4.32 33.48 -1.35
C GLN A 330 4.49 31.95 -1.25
N LEU A 331 3.68 31.19 -1.96
CA LEU A 331 3.80 29.73 -2.00
C LEU A 331 5.14 29.32 -2.63
N ALA A 332 5.53 29.92 -3.75
CA ALA A 332 6.82 29.64 -4.38
C ALA A 332 8.02 29.94 -3.45
N GLN A 333 7.97 31.03 -2.69
CA GLN A 333 8.98 31.34 -1.66
C GLN A 333 9.03 30.27 -0.57
N MET A 334 7.86 29.85 -0.06
CA MET A 334 7.78 28.79 0.95
C MET A 334 8.33 27.45 0.45
N LEU A 335 8.23 27.17 -0.85
CA LEU A 335 8.79 25.98 -1.49
C LEU A 335 10.31 26.07 -1.71
N GLY A 336 10.94 27.22 -1.47
CA GLY A 336 12.38 27.42 -1.59
C GLY A 336 12.84 28.22 -2.82
N ALA A 337 11.93 28.90 -3.52
CA ALA A 337 12.31 29.85 -4.56
C ALA A 337 12.95 31.11 -3.95
N HIS A 338 14.10 31.49 -4.49
CA HIS A 338 14.87 32.67 -4.08
C HIS A 338 14.41 33.90 -4.87
N ASP A 339 14.20 33.71 -6.17
CA ASP A 339 13.73 34.73 -7.10
C ASP A 339 12.44 34.29 -7.78
N ILE A 340 11.55 35.26 -7.99
CA ILE A 340 10.26 35.02 -8.65
C ILE A 340 10.09 36.02 -9.78
N ILE A 341 9.77 35.48 -10.96
CA ILE A 341 9.38 36.25 -12.14
C ILE A 341 7.90 35.99 -12.41
N THR A 342 7.07 37.01 -12.28
CA THR A 342 5.65 36.92 -12.64
C THR A 342 5.50 37.21 -14.13
N CYS A 343 5.00 36.22 -14.87
CA CYS A 343 4.92 36.23 -16.32
C CYS A 343 3.68 36.96 -16.84
N ASP A 344 3.93 38.04 -17.58
CA ASP A 344 3.39 38.17 -18.95
C ASP A 344 4.53 37.79 -19.92
N THR A 345 4.23 37.14 -21.05
CA THR A 345 5.25 36.57 -21.96
C THR A 345 6.17 37.63 -22.55
N ALA A 346 5.65 38.83 -22.82
CA ALA A 346 6.45 39.96 -23.29
C ALA A 346 7.42 40.49 -22.22
N VAL A 347 7.07 40.36 -20.94
CA VAL A 347 7.89 40.80 -19.80
C VAL A 347 8.95 39.75 -19.47
N LEU A 348 8.64 38.46 -19.63
CA LEU A 348 9.55 37.36 -19.29
C LEU A 348 10.90 37.44 -20.02
N ALA A 349 10.91 37.61 -21.34
CA ALA A 349 12.15 37.67 -22.11
C ALA A 349 13.04 38.86 -21.69
N LYS A 350 12.43 39.99 -21.34
CA LYS A 350 13.12 41.18 -20.85
C LYS A 350 13.68 40.98 -19.44
N GLU A 351 12.91 40.38 -18.53
CA GLU A 351 13.37 40.07 -17.18
C GLU A 351 14.53 39.07 -17.18
N LEU A 352 14.46 38.04 -18.03
CA LEU A 352 15.52 37.05 -18.15
C LEU A 352 16.81 37.65 -18.76
N SER A 353 16.71 38.58 -19.72
CA SER A 353 17.89 39.20 -20.33
C SER A 353 18.64 40.15 -19.39
N MET A 354 18.01 40.60 -18.30
CA MET A 354 18.64 41.42 -17.25
C MET A 354 19.31 40.58 -16.16
N ARG A 355 19.21 39.25 -16.22
CA ARG A 355 19.76 38.32 -15.22
C ARG A 355 20.97 37.59 -15.78
N ASP A 356 21.85 37.12 -14.88
CA ASP A 356 22.90 36.19 -15.31
C ASP A 356 22.27 34.86 -15.75
N LYS A 357 22.99 34.19 -16.65
CA LYS A 357 22.60 32.90 -17.20
C LYS A 357 22.51 31.80 -16.13
N PHE A 358 21.78 30.75 -16.47
CA PHE A 358 21.47 29.63 -15.58
C PHE A 358 22.29 28.39 -15.93
N ASP A 359 22.68 27.63 -14.90
CA ASP A 359 23.31 26.32 -15.05
C ASP A 359 22.30 25.26 -15.49
N VAL A 360 21.09 25.33 -14.93
CA VAL A 360 20.03 24.36 -15.18
C VAL A 360 18.71 25.08 -15.41
N ILE A 361 18.05 24.78 -16.52
CA ILE A 361 16.71 25.29 -16.83
C ILE A 361 15.77 24.11 -16.94
N LEU A 362 14.73 24.09 -16.09
CA LEU A 362 13.72 23.05 -16.06
C LEU A 362 12.38 23.63 -16.49
N ASN A 363 11.81 23.05 -17.55
CA ASN A 363 10.58 23.53 -18.15
C ASN A 363 9.46 22.48 -18.06
N PRO A 364 8.66 22.50 -16.98
CA PRO A 364 7.46 21.69 -16.89
C PRO A 364 6.28 22.25 -17.70
N GLY A 365 6.36 23.48 -18.19
CA GLY A 365 5.27 24.22 -18.82
C GLY A 365 5.08 24.00 -20.33
N GLY A 366 5.88 23.16 -20.98
CA GLY A 366 5.68 22.81 -22.40
C GLY A 366 6.67 23.46 -23.38
N ALA A 367 6.56 23.12 -24.67
CA ALA A 367 7.53 23.47 -25.71
C ALA A 367 7.70 24.99 -25.95
N ALA A 368 6.70 25.81 -25.63
CA ALA A 368 6.68 27.24 -25.96
C ALA A 368 7.87 28.03 -25.38
N LEU A 369 8.38 27.63 -24.21
CA LEU A 369 9.49 28.30 -23.54
C LEU A 369 10.85 27.65 -23.82
N HIS A 370 10.90 26.56 -24.60
CA HIS A 370 12.15 25.82 -24.82
C HIS A 370 13.18 26.65 -25.59
N GLU A 371 12.79 27.26 -26.71
CA GLU A 371 13.67 28.13 -27.52
C GLU A 371 14.16 29.35 -26.74
N GLU A 372 13.31 29.93 -25.90
CA GLU A 372 13.70 31.05 -25.05
C GLU A 372 14.67 30.59 -23.95
N SER A 373 14.43 29.43 -23.35
CA SER A 373 15.32 28.83 -22.34
C SER A 373 16.75 28.65 -22.88
N LEU A 374 16.89 28.21 -24.13
CA LEU A 374 18.20 28.00 -24.76
C LEU A 374 19.04 29.29 -24.88
N LYS A 375 18.42 30.48 -24.84
CA LYS A 375 19.16 31.76 -24.88
C LYS A 375 19.76 32.14 -23.53
N HIS A 376 19.13 31.68 -22.44
CA HIS A 376 19.45 32.07 -21.06
C HIS A 376 20.25 31.00 -20.30
N VAL A 377 20.55 29.87 -20.93
CA VAL A 377 21.42 28.83 -20.37
C VAL A 377 22.90 29.18 -20.57
N LEU A 378 23.74 28.77 -19.62
CA LEU A 378 25.20 28.80 -19.75
C LEU A 378 25.67 27.83 -20.86
N PRO A 379 26.85 28.05 -21.47
CA PRO A 379 27.38 27.17 -22.51
C PRO A 379 27.45 25.68 -22.12
N ASP A 380 27.80 25.40 -20.86
CA ASP A 380 27.86 24.04 -20.28
C ASP A 380 26.60 23.68 -19.46
N GLY A 381 25.57 24.53 -19.52
CA GLY A 381 24.33 24.33 -18.79
C GLY A 381 23.37 23.38 -19.50
N VAL A 382 22.33 22.95 -18.79
CA VAL A 382 21.36 21.98 -19.29
C VAL A 382 19.95 22.55 -19.30
N VAL A 383 19.25 22.38 -20.42
CA VAL A 383 17.82 22.68 -20.55
C VAL A 383 17.05 21.37 -20.64
N VAL A 384 16.15 21.12 -19.68
CA VAL A 384 15.30 19.93 -19.65
C VAL A 384 13.83 20.34 -19.72
N SER A 385 13.06 19.62 -20.53
CA SER A 385 11.61 19.81 -20.66
C SER A 385 10.89 18.55 -20.24
N THR A 386 9.86 18.67 -19.39
CA THR A 386 8.94 17.54 -19.08
C THR A 386 7.68 17.58 -19.93
N ALA A 387 7.68 18.38 -21.00
CA ALA A 387 6.61 18.41 -21.98
C ALA A 387 6.38 17.02 -22.58
N LEU A 388 5.12 16.68 -22.83
CA LEU A 388 4.78 15.45 -23.52
C LEU A 388 5.40 15.48 -24.93
N PRO A 389 6.30 14.55 -25.26
CA PRO A 389 6.85 14.47 -26.60
C PRO A 389 5.75 14.00 -27.55
N GLU A 390 5.80 14.45 -28.80
CA GLU A 390 5.04 13.81 -29.86
C GLU A 390 5.47 12.35 -29.97
N LEU A 391 4.49 11.44 -30.11
CA LEU A 391 4.75 10.02 -30.27
C LEU A 391 4.64 9.67 -31.76
N PRO A 392 5.76 9.45 -32.48
CA PRO A 392 5.71 9.11 -33.90
C PRO A 392 4.90 7.83 -34.17
N ALA A 393 4.79 6.94 -33.18
CA ALA A 393 4.00 5.73 -33.26
C ALA A 393 2.49 6.00 -33.42
N ASP A 394 1.97 7.10 -32.87
CA ASP A 394 0.54 7.44 -33.00
C ASP A 394 0.19 8.02 -34.37
N THR A 395 1.17 8.64 -35.05
CA THR A 395 1.05 9.23 -36.38
C THR A 395 1.38 8.23 -37.49
N TYR A 396 2.51 7.53 -37.37
CA TYR A 396 3.06 6.67 -38.41
C TYR A 396 2.88 5.16 -38.13
N GLY A 397 2.30 4.80 -36.99
CA GLY A 397 2.22 3.40 -36.53
C GLY A 397 3.49 2.93 -35.84
N VAL A 398 3.42 1.81 -35.11
CA VAL A 398 4.50 1.36 -34.21
C VAL A 398 5.81 1.06 -34.95
N VAL A 399 5.75 0.45 -36.14
CA VAL A 399 6.95 0.06 -36.89
C VAL A 399 7.66 1.29 -37.48
N ILE A 400 6.95 2.08 -38.30
CA ILE A 400 7.54 3.25 -38.97
C ILE A 400 7.89 4.32 -37.93
N GLY A 401 7.02 4.55 -36.94
CA GLY A 401 7.29 5.46 -35.83
C GLY A 401 8.49 5.02 -34.99
N GLY A 402 8.69 3.71 -34.79
CA GLY A 402 9.87 3.15 -34.13
C GLY A 402 11.16 3.42 -34.89
N ILE A 403 11.16 3.19 -36.21
CA ILE A 403 12.31 3.50 -37.09
C ILE A 403 12.60 5.00 -37.07
N TYR A 404 11.58 5.84 -37.18
CA TYR A 404 11.73 7.30 -37.13
C TYR A 404 12.32 7.77 -35.80
N SER A 405 11.83 7.23 -34.67
CA SER A 405 12.36 7.54 -33.34
C SER A 405 13.84 7.10 -33.18
N LEU A 406 14.20 5.93 -33.72
CA LEU A 406 15.58 5.47 -33.74
C LEU A 406 16.48 6.41 -34.55
N LEU A 407 16.04 6.83 -35.74
CA LEU A 407 16.78 7.77 -36.59
C LEU A 407 16.98 9.12 -35.90
N LEU A 408 15.97 9.63 -35.20
CA LEU A 408 16.10 10.84 -34.39
C LEU A 408 17.14 10.65 -33.28
N ARG A 409 17.08 9.56 -32.51
CA ARG A 409 18.06 9.28 -31.45
C ARG A 409 19.49 9.17 -31.97
N LEU A 410 19.68 8.48 -33.09
CA LEU A 410 20.99 8.37 -33.74
C LEU A 410 21.51 9.74 -34.18
N ARG A 411 20.65 10.57 -34.79
CA ARG A 411 21.00 11.95 -35.17
C ARG A 411 21.42 12.77 -33.94
N PHE A 412 20.67 12.70 -32.85
CA PHE A 412 20.99 13.40 -31.60
C PHE A 412 22.32 12.95 -30.99
N LEU A 413 22.59 11.65 -30.97
CA LEU A 413 23.86 11.09 -30.46
C LEU A 413 25.06 11.58 -31.28
N VAL A 414 24.93 11.65 -32.60
CA VAL A 414 26.00 12.15 -33.48
C VAL A 414 26.25 13.65 -33.29
N THR A 415 25.20 14.45 -33.05
CA THR A 415 25.35 15.89 -32.79
C THR A 415 25.89 16.23 -31.40
N LYS A 416 25.69 15.37 -30.38
CA LYS A 416 26.22 15.59 -29.02
C LYS A 416 27.74 15.30 -28.92
N SER A 417 28.32 14.66 -29.93
CA SER A 417 29.75 14.32 -30.02
C SER A 417 30.61 15.39 -30.73
N ARG A 418 30.04 16.54 -31.08
CA ARG A 418 30.74 17.72 -31.63
C ARG A 418 30.45 18.90 -30.75
#